data_AF-A0A941W0M9-F1
#
_entry.id   AF-A0A941W0M9-F1
#
_cell.length_a   1.000
_cell.length_b   1.000
_cell.length_c   1.000
_cell.angle_alpha   90.00
_cell.angle_beta   90.00
_cell.angle_gamma   90.00
#
_symmetry.space_group_name_H-M   'P 1'
#
loop_
_entity.id
_entity.type
_entity.pdbx_description
1 polymer ?
#
loop_
_entity_poly.entity_id
_entity_poly.type
_entity_poly.pdbx_seq_one_letter_code
_entity_poly.pdbx_strand_id
1 'polypeptide(L)'
;MERCPVCRARFRDEAVCYRCGADLSVLLAIEAEAAELEREAVTLLAAGQWIEARQVANRALALQYSPLAAAARDFAGRELIAEERGRFERLLQ
;
A
#
# COMPACT_ATOMS: atom_id res chain seq x y z
N MET A 1 12.47 -2.78 6.37
CA MET A 1 13.03 -2.30 7.66
C MET A 1 14.51 -2.02 7.50
N GLU A 2 15.04 -0.91 8.05
CA GLU A 2 16.48 -0.61 7.97
C GLU A 2 17.25 -0.91 9.27
N ARG A 3 16.56 -0.85 10.41
CA ARG A 3 17.11 -1.05 11.75
C ARG A 3 16.12 -1.76 12.65
N CYS A 4 16.65 -2.54 13.60
CA CYS A 4 15.83 -3.14 14.66
C CYS A 4 15.15 -2.04 15.49
N PRO A 5 13.82 -2.07 15.68
CA PRO A 5 13.12 -1.05 16.45
C PRO A 5 13.45 -1.10 17.95
N VAL A 6 13.92 -2.25 18.45
CA VAL A 6 14.25 -2.45 19.86
C VAL A 6 15.64 -1.89 20.19
N CYS A 7 16.69 -2.34 19.49
CA CYS A 7 18.07 -1.99 19.84
C CYS A 7 18.78 -1.08 18.82
N ARG A 8 18.09 -0.69 17.74
CA ARG A 8 18.59 0.18 16.65
C ARG A 8 19.80 -0.36 15.87
N ALA A 9 20.18 -1.61 16.08
CA ALA A 9 21.16 -2.29 15.25
C ALA A 9 20.70 -2.33 13.78
N ARG A 10 21.65 -2.33 12.84
CA ARG A 10 21.33 -2.46 11.42
C ARG A 10 20.61 -3.78 11.17
N PHE A 11 19.55 -3.75 10.37
CA PHE A 11 18.82 -4.95 9.98
C PHE A 11 19.67 -5.77 8.98
N ARG A 12 19.60 -7.10 9.07
CA ARG A 12 20.38 -8.05 8.26
C ARG A 12 19.51 -9.08 7.55
N ASP A 13 18.25 -8.73 7.27
CA ASP A 13 17.30 -9.61 6.57
C ASP A 13 17.01 -10.93 7.31
N GLU A 14 17.19 -10.93 8.63
CA GLU A 14 16.91 -12.05 9.52
C GLU A 14 15.72 -11.74 10.43
N ALA A 15 14.87 -12.76 10.65
CA ALA A 15 13.71 -12.66 11.51
C ALA A 15 14.05 -12.38 12.98
N VAL A 16 15.22 -12.82 13.45
CA VAL A 16 15.67 -12.57 14.82
C VAL A 16 16.82 -11.57 14.78
N CYS A 17 16.76 -10.52 15.61
CA CYS A 17 17.83 -9.53 15.66
C CYS A 17 19.10 -10.14 16.27
N TYR A 18 20.18 -10.19 15.49
CA TYR A 18 21.49 -10.70 15.93
C TYR A 18 22.06 -10.03 17.20
N ARG A 19 21.65 -8.80 17.51
CA ARG A 19 22.18 -8.04 18.67
C ARG A 19 21.37 -8.27 19.95
N CYS A 20 20.05 -8.14 19.87
CA CYS A 20 19.20 -8.14 21.06
C CYS A 20 18.26 -9.35 21.14
N GLY A 21 18.27 -10.24 20.15
CA GLY A 21 17.41 -11.44 20.10
C GLY A 21 15.93 -11.15 19.91
N ALA A 22 15.54 -9.90 19.59
CA ALA A 22 14.15 -9.57 19.34
C ALA A 22 13.63 -10.31 18.10
N ASP A 23 12.46 -10.93 18.22
CA ASP A 23 11.73 -11.49 17.09
C ASP A 23 11.06 -10.37 16.29
N LEU A 24 11.42 -10.27 15.03
CA LEU A 24 10.96 -9.28 14.05
C LEU A 24 10.01 -9.90 13.02
N SER A 25 9.72 -11.21 13.10
CA SER A 25 8.96 -11.96 12.09
C SER A 25 7.64 -11.28 11.73
N VAL A 26 6.88 -10.83 12.75
CA VAL A 26 5.59 -10.15 12.56
C VAL A 26 5.76 -8.82 11.83
N LEU A 27 6.78 -8.04 12.16
CA LEU A 27 7.03 -6.76 11.50
C LEU A 27 7.42 -6.97 10.04
N LEU A 28 8.24 -7.98 9.75
CA LEU A 28 8.62 -8.34 8.39
C LEU A 28 7.42 -8.85 7.58
N ALA A 29 6.51 -9.60 8.20
CA ALA A 29 5.27 -10.03 7.55
C ALA A 29 4.39 -8.82 7.19
N ILE A 30 4.26 -7.83 8.07
CA ILE A 30 3.52 -6.59 7.81
C ILE A 30 4.13 -5.81 6.64
N GLU A 31 5.45 -5.66 6.59
CA GLU A 31 6.13 -4.99 5.46
C GLU A 31 5.91 -5.73 4.13
N ALA A 32 5.99 -7.07 4.16
CA ALA A 32 5.74 -7.90 2.99
C ALA A 32 4.28 -7.78 2.50
N GLU A 33 3.31 -7.84 3.42
CA GLU A 33 1.89 -7.67 3.09
C GLU A 33 1.61 -6.28 2.50
N ALA A 34 2.18 -5.22 3.09
CA ALA A 34 2.05 -3.86 2.56
C ALA A 34 2.59 -3.75 1.12
N ALA A 35 3.73 -4.39 0.82
CA ALA A 35 4.33 -4.40 -0.51
C ALA A 35 3.54 -5.24 -1.54
N GLU A 36 2.86 -6.31 -1.12
CA GLU A 36 1.94 -7.07 -1.98
C GLU A 36 0.69 -6.23 -2.32
N LEU A 37 0.07 -5.62 -1.30
CA LEU A 37 -1.10 -4.74 -1.50
C LEU A 37 -0.77 -3.55 -2.40
N GLU A 38 0.44 -2.99 -2.31
CA GLU A 38 0.88 -1.91 -3.20
C GLU A 38 0.93 -2.35 -4.68
N ARG A 39 1.45 -3.55 -4.95
CA ARG A 39 1.47 -4.13 -6.31
C ARG A 39 0.07 -4.45 -6.82
N GLU A 40 -0.79 -4.97 -5.95
CA GLU A 40 -2.19 -5.23 -6.28
C GLU A 40 -2.92 -3.92 -6.63
N ALA A 41 -2.75 -2.85 -5.84
CA ALA A 41 -3.34 -1.55 -6.12
C ALA A 41 -2.92 -1.02 -7.50
N VAL A 42 -1.64 -1.12 -7.86
CA VAL A 42 -1.14 -0.71 -9.19
C VAL A 42 -1.75 -1.56 -10.30
N THR A 43 -1.94 -2.86 -10.08
CA THR A 43 -2.56 -3.76 -11.05
C THR A 43 -4.03 -3.39 -11.29
N LEU A 44 -4.78 -3.10 -10.22
CA LEU A 44 -6.18 -2.66 -10.29
C LEU A 44 -6.32 -1.30 -10.98
N LEU A 45 -5.37 -0.37 -10.76
CA LEU A 45 -5.31 0.88 -11.51
C LEU A 45 -5.16 0.66 -13.01
N ALA A 46 -4.27 -0.24 -13.43
CA ALA A 46 -4.08 -0.58 -14.83
C ALA A 46 -5.34 -1.22 -15.46
N ALA A 47 -6.13 -1.92 -14.66
CA ALA A 47 -7.40 -2.53 -15.07
C ALA A 47 -8.61 -1.57 -15.04
N GLY A 48 -8.44 -0.32 -14.58
CA GLY A 48 -9.54 0.63 -14.44
C GLY A 48 -10.47 0.37 -13.23
N GLN A 49 -10.06 -0.46 -12.29
CA GLN A 49 -10.85 -0.85 -11.13
C GLN A 49 -10.63 0.14 -9.97
N TRP A 50 -11.19 1.35 -10.11
CA TRP A 50 -10.83 2.49 -9.26
C TRP A 50 -11.21 2.30 -7.78
N ILE A 51 -12.38 1.71 -7.51
CA ILE A 51 -12.86 1.54 -6.13
C ILE A 51 -11.96 0.54 -5.40
N GLU A 52 -11.71 -0.61 -6.02
CA GLU A 52 -10.87 -1.68 -5.51
C GLU A 52 -9.42 -1.19 -5.33
N ALA A 53 -8.86 -0.52 -6.34
CA ALA A 53 -7.51 0.05 -6.26
C ALA A 53 -7.37 1.00 -5.06
N ARG A 54 -8.37 1.87 -4.84
CA ARG A 54 -8.38 2.80 -3.71
C ARG A 54 -8.47 2.07 -2.37
N GLN A 55 -9.29 1.01 -2.27
CA GLN A 55 -9.44 0.21 -1.06
C GLN A 55 -8.16 -0.55 -0.71
N VAL A 56 -7.54 -1.20 -1.69
CA VAL A 56 -6.29 -1.94 -1.51
C VAL A 56 -5.16 -0.97 -1.12
N ALA A 57 -5.06 0.19 -1.77
CA ALA A 57 -4.09 1.22 -1.40
C ALA A 57 -4.28 1.74 0.04
N ASN A 58 -5.54 1.89 0.50
CA ASN A 58 -5.83 2.24 1.90
C ASN A 58 -5.38 1.15 2.88
N ARG A 59 -5.54 -0.14 2.52
CA ARG A 59 -5.08 -1.26 3.34
C ARG A 59 -3.55 -1.26 3.46
N ALA A 60 -2.84 -1.04 2.35
CA ALA A 60 -1.38 -0.90 2.38
C ALA A 60 -0.94 0.23 3.33
N LEU A 61 -1.57 1.41 3.23
CA LEU A 61 -1.29 2.57 4.09
C LEU A 61 -1.60 2.34 5.57
N ALA A 62 -2.57 1.49 5.89
CA ALA A 62 -2.89 1.13 7.26
C ALA A 62 -1.82 0.23 7.90
N LEU A 63 -1.09 -0.55 7.10
CA LEU A 63 0.03 -1.37 7.55
C LEU A 63 1.31 -0.55 7.64
N GLN A 64 1.63 0.19 6.58
CA GLN A 64 2.84 1.01 6.49
C GLN A 64 2.60 2.17 5.55
N TYR A 65 3.06 3.37 5.94
CA TYR A 65 3.06 4.49 5.02
C TYR A 65 3.97 4.22 3.82
N SER A 66 3.41 4.34 2.63
CA SER A 66 4.12 4.26 1.35
C SER A 66 3.71 5.44 0.46
N PRO A 67 4.68 6.20 -0.09
CA PRO A 67 4.38 7.24 -1.07
C PRO A 67 3.66 6.71 -2.32
N LEU A 68 3.98 5.50 -2.78
CA LEU A 68 3.32 4.90 -3.94
C LEU A 68 1.88 4.51 -3.62
N ALA A 69 1.63 3.89 -2.46
CA ALA A 69 0.26 3.58 -2.04
C ALA A 69 -0.60 4.85 -1.86
N ALA A 70 -0.04 5.93 -1.31
CA ALA A 70 -0.72 7.22 -1.22
C ALA A 70 -1.07 7.79 -2.60
N ALA A 71 -0.10 7.77 -3.53
CA ALA A 71 -0.32 8.22 -4.90
C ALA A 71 -1.39 7.38 -5.62
N ALA A 72 -1.37 6.06 -5.44
CA ALA A 72 -2.34 5.14 -6.03
C ALA A 72 -3.77 5.40 -5.53
N ARG A 73 -3.95 5.57 -4.21
CA ARG A 73 -5.24 5.91 -3.59
C ARG A 73 -5.81 7.23 -4.14
N ASP A 74 -4.96 8.24 -4.26
CA ASP A 74 -5.36 9.58 -4.69
C ASP A 74 -5.67 9.60 -6.18
N PHE A 75 -4.87 8.91 -7.01
CA PHE A 75 -5.12 8.73 -8.43
C PHE A 75 -6.45 8.01 -8.67
N ALA A 76 -6.68 6.85 -8.05
CA ALA A 76 -7.93 6.11 -8.14
C ALA A 76 -9.16 6.97 -7.79
N GLY A 77 -9.04 7.82 -6.76
CA GLY A 77 -10.11 8.74 -6.38
C GLY A 77 -10.44 9.78 -7.44
N ARG A 78 -9.42 10.34 -8.10
CA ARG A 78 -9.63 11.34 -9.17
C ARG A 78 -10.26 10.71 -10.40
N GLU A 79 -9.79 9.54 -10.82
CA GLU A 79 -10.32 8.83 -11.99
C GLU A 79 -11.78 8.39 -11.79
N LEU A 80 -12.13 7.90 -10.60
CA LEU A 80 -13.51 7.55 -10.27
C LEU A 80 -14.45 8.76 -10.43
N ILE A 81 -14.06 9.93 -9.91
CA ILE A 81 -14.87 11.16 -10.04
C ILE A 81 -14.98 11.57 -11.50
N ALA A 82 -13.89 11.46 -12.27
CA ALA A 82 -13.89 11.82 -13.69
C ALA A 82 -14.81 10.90 -14.51
N GLU A 83 -14.77 9.59 -14.26
CA GLU A 83 -15.62 8.60 -14.93
C GLU A 83 -17.11 8.84 -14.62
N GLU A 84 -17.46 9.00 -13.34
CA GLU A 84 -18.84 9.24 -12.94
C GLU A 84 -19.38 10.56 -13.50
N ARG A 85 -18.57 11.64 -13.49
CA ARG A 85 -18.95 12.91 -14.13
C ARG A 85 -19.29 12.71 -15.61
N GLY A 86 -18.42 12.02 -16.36
CA GLY A 86 -18.67 11.74 -17.78
C GLY A 86 -19.91 10.86 -17.99
N ARG A 87 -20.23 9.97 -17.04
CA ARG A 87 -21.46 9.17 -17.09
C ARG A 87 -22.70 10.03 -16.88
N PHE A 88 -22.70 10.93 -15.91
CA PHE A 88 -23.82 11.85 -15.67
C PHE A 88 -24.05 12.79 -16.86
N GLU A 89 -22.99 13.35 -17.43
CA GLU A 89 -23.08 14.22 -18.62
C GLU A 89 -23.77 13.51 -19.79
N ARG A 90 -23.47 12.22 -20.02
CA ARG A 90 -24.14 11.41 -21.06
C ARG A 90 -25.61 11.12 -20.77
N LEU A 91 -26.02 11.04 -19.50
CA LEU A 91 -27.41 10.78 -19.11
C LEU A 91 -28.30 12.02 -19.20
N LEU A 92 -27.70 13.22 -19.18
CA LEU A 92 -28.39 14.50 -19.23
C LEU A 92 -28.48 15.09 -20.65
N GLN A 93 -27.89 14.43 -21.65
CA GLN A 93 -27.99 14.74 -23.08
C GLN A 93 -29.17 13.99 -23.71
#